data_AF-A0A645ANC1-F1
#
_entry.id   AF-A0A645ANC1-F1
#
_cell.length_a   1.000
_cell.length_b   1.000
_cell.length_c   1.000
_cell.angle_alpha   90.00
_cell.angle_beta   90.00
_cell.angle_gamma   90.00
#
_symmetry.space_group_name_H-M   'P 1'
#
loop_
_entity.id
_entity.type
_entity.pdbx_description
1 polymer ?
#
loop_
_entity_poly.entity_id
_entity_poly.type
_entity_poly.pdbx_seq_one_letter_code
_entity_poly.pdbx_strand_id
1 'polypeptide(L)'
;MFFIGIILFIILYIFAFDKFLELNVKNLFFGFVAFGVVIPQTMYERRKQSVLNKRLSIEEELESKENELKSYFDSYKKSVVSFEYSNPKTINLLKHSISSGRADNIKEAINCMLDDYHKQQLLIKQDEIVENSKVAANAAKRTAVYSLGTFINTRKQ
;
A
#
# COMPACT_ATOMS: atom_id res chain seq x y z
N MET A 1 19.27 10.82 -86.91
CA MET A 1 18.34 11.31 -85.87
C MET A 1 17.85 10.21 -84.90
N PHE A 2 17.78 8.93 -85.27
CA PHE A 2 17.30 7.85 -84.38
C PHE A 2 18.18 7.56 -83.15
N PHE A 3 19.51 7.70 -83.25
CA PHE A 3 20.43 7.36 -82.14
C PHE A 3 20.36 8.30 -80.94
N ILE A 4 20.06 9.59 -81.16
CA ILE A 4 20.00 10.60 -80.09
C ILE A 4 18.78 10.36 -79.20
N GLY A 5 17.64 9.97 -79.79
CA GLY A 5 16.41 9.67 -79.03
C GLY A 5 16.55 8.46 -78.09
N ILE A 6 17.29 7.43 -78.52
CA ILE A 6 17.53 6.23 -77.70
C ILE A 6 18.43 6.56 -76.51
N ILE A 7 19.48 7.36 -76.71
CA ILE A 7 20.39 7.77 -75.62
C ILE A 7 19.64 8.62 -74.58
N LEU A 8 18.79 9.55 -75.02
CA LEU A 8 18.00 10.40 -74.13
C LEU A 8 16.98 9.58 -73.31
N PHE A 9 16.41 8.54 -73.92
CA PHE A 9 15.50 7.61 -73.24
C PHE A 9 16.19 6.79 -72.16
N ILE A 10 17.41 6.30 -72.42
CA ILE A 10 18.20 5.54 -71.44
C ILE A 10 18.59 6.42 -70.24
N ILE A 11 18.99 7.67 -70.48
CA ILE A 11 19.35 8.61 -69.40
C ILE A 11 18.12 8.93 -68.52
N LEU A 12 16.96 9.19 -69.14
CA LEU A 12 15.70 9.41 -68.40
C LEU A 12 15.28 8.18 -67.60
N TYR A 13 15.46 6.97 -68.14
CA TYR A 13 15.14 5.73 -67.46
C TYR A 13 16.01 5.51 -66.22
N ILE A 14 17.32 5.74 -66.32
CA ILE A 14 18.25 5.63 -65.18
C ILE A 14 17.88 6.64 -64.08
N PHE A 15 17.59 7.88 -64.45
CA PHE A 15 17.25 8.93 -63.49
C PHE A 15 15.90 8.69 -62.78
N ALA A 16 14.92 8.14 -63.51
CA ALA A 16 13.63 7.74 -62.95
C ALA A 16 13.77 6.52 -62.02
N PHE A 17 14.64 5.57 -62.38
CA PHE A 17 14.90 4.37 -61.59
C PHE A 17 15.60 4.68 -60.25
N ASP A 18 16.58 5.59 -60.25
CA ASP A 18 17.24 6.04 -59.02
C ASP A 18 16.27 6.70 -58.03
N LYS A 19 15.38 7.57 -58.52
CA LYS A 19 14.34 8.19 -57.67
C LYS A 19 13.33 7.18 -57.14
N PHE A 20 13.01 6.15 -57.92
CA PHE A 20 12.12 5.07 -57.50
C PHE A 20 12.76 4.22 -56.38
N LEU A 21 14.06 3.91 -56.50
CA LEU A 21 14.82 3.21 -55.47
C LEU A 21 14.92 4.02 -54.17
N GLU A 22 15.23 5.32 -54.24
CA GLU A 22 15.29 6.17 -53.05
C GLU A 22 13.96 6.25 -52.29
N LEU A 23 12.84 6.30 -53.00
CA LEU A 23 11.51 6.35 -52.37
C LEU A 23 11.19 5.03 -51.65
N ASN A 24 11.52 3.90 -52.27
CA ASN A 24 11.28 2.58 -51.68
C ASN A 24 12.16 2.31 -50.46
N VAL A 25 13.45 2.68 -50.51
CA VAL A 25 14.38 2.47 -49.38
C VAL A 25 13.98 3.32 -48.18
N LYS A 26 13.56 4.57 -48.38
CA LYS A 26 13.06 5.43 -47.29
C LYS A 26 11.80 4.84 -46.65
N ASN A 27 10.83 4.40 -47.45
CA ASN A 27 9.60 3.76 -46.93
C ASN A 27 9.89 2.45 -46.18
N LEU A 28 10.84 1.65 -46.66
CA LEU A 28 11.29 0.43 -45.99
C LEU A 28 11.94 0.75 -44.64
N PHE A 29 12.82 1.77 -44.60
CA PHE A 29 13.49 2.21 -43.38
C PHE A 29 12.48 2.73 -42.33
N PHE A 30 11.51 3.55 -42.74
CA PHE A 30 10.42 3.99 -41.85
C PHE A 30 9.59 2.81 -41.34
N GLY A 31 9.32 1.81 -42.19
CA GLY A 31 8.67 0.56 -41.79
C GLY A 31 9.46 -0.20 -40.73
N PHE A 32 10.78 -0.33 -40.90
CA PHE A 32 11.68 -0.98 -39.94
C PHE A 32 11.76 -0.23 -38.61
N VAL A 33 11.83 1.11 -38.61
CA VAL A 33 11.83 1.92 -37.37
C VAL A 33 10.48 1.83 -36.64
N ALA A 34 9.38 1.87 -37.39
CA ALA A 34 8.04 1.70 -36.81
C ALA A 34 7.86 0.32 -36.17
N PHE A 35 8.31 -0.75 -36.83
CA PHE A 35 8.23 -2.11 -36.30
C PHE A 35 9.24 -2.40 -35.19
N GLY A 36 10.46 -1.88 -35.29
CA GLY A 36 11.54 -2.16 -34.36
C GLY A 36 11.49 -1.35 -33.07
N VAL A 37 10.89 -0.15 -33.09
CA VAL A 37 10.91 0.77 -31.93
C VAL A 37 9.51 1.17 -31.50
N VAL A 38 8.67 1.68 -32.42
CA VAL A 38 7.38 2.29 -32.06
C VAL A 38 6.35 1.24 -31.63
N ILE A 39 6.23 0.12 -32.34
CA ILE A 39 5.29 -0.95 -31.99
C ILE A 39 5.65 -1.60 -30.64
N PRO A 40 6.92 -1.99 -30.36
CA PRO A 40 7.30 -2.53 -29.05
C PRO A 40 7.06 -1.54 -27.89
N GLN A 41 7.35 -0.25 -28.10
CA GLN A 41 7.13 0.78 -27.09
C GLN A 41 5.64 0.97 -26.76
N THR A 42 4.80 1.08 -27.78
CA THR A 42 3.33 1.18 -27.58
C THR A 42 2.74 -0.09 -26.97
N MET A 43 3.28 -1.27 -27.29
CA MET A 43 2.90 -2.53 -26.65
C MET A 43 3.30 -2.57 -25.17
N TYR A 44 4.50 -2.09 -24.83
CA TYR A 44 4.96 -1.98 -23.45
C TYR A 44 4.08 -1.01 -22.63
N GLU A 45 3.78 0.17 -23.19
CA GLU A 45 2.88 1.15 -22.56
C GLU A 45 1.47 0.58 -22.36
N ARG A 46 0.90 -0.11 -23.36
CA ARG A 46 -0.39 -0.80 -23.22
C ARG A 46 -0.40 -1.85 -22.12
N ARG A 47 0.67 -2.64 -21.97
CA ARG A 47 0.78 -3.61 -20.87
C ARG A 47 0.85 -2.93 -19.52
N LYS A 48 1.66 -1.87 -19.40
CA LYS A 48 1.76 -1.08 -18.17
C LYS A 48 0.40 -0.48 -17.78
N GLN A 49 -0.31 0.08 -18.76
CA GLN A 49 -1.65 0.63 -18.54
C GLN A 49 -2.66 -0.45 -18.15
N SER A 50 -2.62 -1.63 -18.77
CA SER A 50 -3.48 -2.76 -18.41
C SER A 50 -3.26 -3.21 -16.96
N VAL A 51 -2.00 -3.29 -16.51
CA VAL A 51 -1.68 -3.64 -15.12
C VAL A 51 -2.18 -2.56 -14.15
N LEU A 52 -2.01 -1.28 -14.50
CA LEU A 52 -2.50 -0.17 -13.68
C LEU A 52 -4.02 -0.18 -13.56
N ASN A 53 -4.73 -0.33 -14.69
CA ASN A 53 -6.19 -0.39 -14.69
C ASN A 53 -6.72 -1.57 -13.87
N LYS A 54 -6.06 -2.74 -13.93
CA LYS A 54 -6.41 -3.88 -13.08
C LYS A 54 -6.22 -3.60 -11.59
N ARG A 55 -5.15 -2.87 -11.22
CA ARG A 55 -4.95 -2.47 -9.82
C ARG A 55 -6.05 -1.52 -9.37
N LEU A 56 -6.35 -0.50 -10.17
CA LEU A 56 -7.42 0.45 -9.89
C LEU A 56 -8.78 -0.25 -9.74
N SER A 57 -9.12 -1.17 -10.65
CA SER A 57 -10.39 -1.90 -10.56
C SER A 57 -10.49 -2.77 -9.30
N ILE A 58 -9.38 -3.39 -8.87
CA ILE A 58 -9.34 -4.15 -7.61
C ILE A 58 -9.50 -3.22 -6.42
N GLU A 59 -8.89 -2.05 -6.46
CA GLU A 59 -8.95 -1.06 -5.37
C GLU A 59 -10.35 -0.45 -5.24
N GLU A 60 -11.01 -0.14 -6.36
CA GLU A 60 -12.42 0.29 -6.42
C GLU A 60 -13.37 -0.81 -5.90
N GLU A 61 -13.19 -2.05 -6.33
CA GLU A 61 -14.00 -3.19 -5.86
C GLU A 61 -13.83 -3.39 -4.35
N LEU A 62 -12.61 -3.26 -3.86
CA LEU A 62 -12.29 -3.41 -2.46
C LEU A 62 -12.89 -2.28 -1.61
N GLU A 63 -12.81 -1.03 -2.06
CA GLU A 63 -13.48 0.11 -1.42
C GLU A 63 -14.99 -0.06 -1.40
N SER A 64 -15.58 -0.51 -2.51
CA SER A 64 -17.02 -0.80 -2.58
C SER A 64 -17.43 -1.85 -1.56
N LYS A 65 -16.64 -2.92 -1.40
CA LYS A 65 -16.92 -4.00 -0.44
C LYS A 65 -16.73 -3.55 1.02
N GLU A 66 -15.73 -2.72 1.30
CA GLU A 66 -15.54 -2.12 2.63
C GLU A 66 -16.73 -1.23 3.01
N ASN A 67 -17.23 -0.42 2.07
CA ASN A 67 -18.39 0.44 2.28
C ASN A 67 -19.69 -0.37 2.48
N GLU A 68 -19.87 -1.43 1.69
CA GLU A 68 -21.00 -2.36 1.83
C GLU A 68 -21.00 -3.03 3.21
N LEU A 69 -19.85 -3.55 3.65
CA LEU A 69 -19.70 -4.17 4.97
C LEU A 69 -20.00 -3.18 6.10
N LYS A 70 -19.50 -1.95 5.99
CA LYS A 70 -19.77 -0.89 6.97
C LYS A 70 -21.27 -0.54 7.02
N SER A 71 -21.91 -0.40 5.86
CA SER A 71 -23.36 -0.14 5.78
C SER A 71 -24.16 -1.25 6.46
N TYR A 72 -23.81 -2.52 6.22
CA TYR A 72 -24.48 -3.65 6.88
C TYR A 72 -24.24 -3.65 8.39
N PHE A 73 -23.01 -3.41 8.83
CA PHE A 73 -22.67 -3.31 10.25
C PHE A 73 -23.42 -2.16 10.95
N ASP A 74 -23.49 -0.98 10.35
CA ASP A 74 -24.17 0.18 10.92
C ASP A 74 -25.70 0.01 10.96
N SER A 75 -26.27 -0.73 9.99
CA SER A 75 -27.70 -1.07 9.97
C SER A 75 -28.09 -2.11 11.04
N TYR A 76 -27.11 -2.76 11.65
CA TYR A 76 -27.28 -3.84 12.62
C TYR A 76 -27.61 -3.28 14.01
N LYS A 77 -28.86 -2.86 14.23
CA LYS A 77 -29.34 -2.43 15.57
C LYS A 77 -29.90 -3.55 16.44
N LYS A 78 -30.28 -4.71 15.87
CA LYS A 78 -30.74 -5.93 16.54
C LYS A 78 -31.05 -6.99 15.48
N SER A 79 -30.15 -7.94 15.26
CA SER A 79 -30.45 -9.10 14.43
C SER A 79 -31.29 -10.11 15.20
N VAL A 80 -32.17 -10.76 14.45
CA VAL A 80 -32.99 -11.89 14.91
C VAL A 80 -32.14 -13.15 15.09
N VAL A 81 -30.96 -13.20 14.47
CA VAL A 81 -30.00 -14.32 14.55
C VAL A 81 -28.79 -13.88 15.37
N SER A 82 -28.31 -14.75 16.27
CA SER A 82 -27.08 -14.55 17.05
C SER A 82 -25.83 -14.71 16.18
N PHE A 83 -25.68 -13.87 15.16
CA PHE A 83 -24.52 -13.85 14.29
C PHE A 83 -23.78 -12.53 14.47
N GLU A 84 -22.61 -12.56 15.10
CA GLU A 84 -21.78 -11.37 15.25
C GLU A 84 -21.01 -11.08 13.97
N TYR A 85 -21.29 -9.94 13.35
CA TYR A 85 -20.47 -9.45 12.25
C TYR A 85 -19.14 -8.94 12.79
N SER A 86 -18.05 -9.27 12.09
CA SER A 86 -16.75 -8.70 12.37
C SER A 86 -16.78 -7.18 12.16
N ASN A 87 -16.33 -6.43 13.17
CA ASN A 87 -16.26 -4.98 13.10
C ASN A 87 -15.39 -4.55 11.89
N PRO A 88 -15.89 -3.68 10.98
CA PRO A 88 -15.14 -3.20 9.83
C PRO A 88 -13.76 -2.62 10.20
N LYS A 89 -13.65 -1.96 11.36
CA LYS A 89 -12.36 -1.43 11.86
C LYS A 89 -11.33 -2.54 12.08
N THR A 90 -11.75 -3.67 12.64
CA THR A 90 -10.87 -4.82 12.90
C THR A 90 -10.36 -5.43 11.59
N ILE A 91 -11.23 -5.55 10.58
CA ILE A 91 -10.84 -6.04 9.25
C ILE A 91 -9.82 -5.11 8.60
N ASN A 92 -10.00 -3.79 8.70
CA ASN A 92 -9.05 -2.82 8.18
C ASN A 92 -7.67 -2.90 8.88
N LEU A 93 -7.64 -3.16 10.19
CA LEU A 93 -6.38 -3.38 10.91
C LEU A 93 -5.65 -4.65 10.46
N LEU A 94 -6.39 -5.73 10.20
CA LEU A 94 -5.82 -6.97 9.65
C LEU A 94 -5.25 -6.74 8.25
N LYS A 95 -6.01 -6.07 7.37
CA LYS A 95 -5.56 -5.67 6.04
C LYS A 95 -4.28 -4.85 6.11
N HIS A 96 -4.24 -3.84 6.99
CA HIS A 96 -3.07 -2.98 7.15
C HIS A 96 -1.84 -3.75 7.64
N SER A 97 -2.03 -4.70 8.57
CA SER A 97 -0.94 -5.56 9.07
C SER A 97 -0.33 -6.42 7.96
N ILE A 98 -1.15 -6.91 7.04
CA ILE A 98 -0.68 -7.68 5.88
C ILE A 98 0.00 -6.76 4.86
N SER A 99 -0.64 -5.63 4.51
CA SER A 99 -0.10 -4.71 3.51
C SER A 99 1.21 -4.03 3.93
N SER A 100 1.43 -3.87 5.23
CA SER A 100 2.67 -3.31 5.80
C SER A 100 3.81 -4.33 5.88
N GLY A 101 3.56 -5.59 5.53
CA GLY A 101 4.55 -6.67 5.64
C GLY A 101 4.83 -7.09 7.09
N ARG A 102 3.97 -6.69 8.04
CA ARG A 102 4.08 -7.10 9.45
C ARG A 102 3.61 -8.56 9.65
N ALA A 103 2.75 -9.05 8.77
CA ALA A 103 2.26 -10.42 8.76
C ALA A 103 2.10 -10.92 7.32
N ASP A 104 2.45 -12.17 7.06
CA ASP A 104 2.33 -12.75 5.72
C ASP A 104 0.91 -13.28 5.45
N ASN A 105 0.16 -13.58 6.51
CA ASN A 105 -1.17 -14.16 6.42
C ASN A 105 -2.11 -13.62 7.50
N ILE A 106 -3.41 -13.84 7.33
CA ILE A 106 -4.45 -13.36 8.26
C ILE A 106 -4.25 -13.91 9.67
N LYS A 107 -3.83 -15.17 9.82
CA LYS A 107 -3.63 -15.79 11.14
C LYS A 107 -2.51 -15.10 11.91
N GLU A 108 -1.40 -14.78 11.23
CA GLU A 108 -0.28 -14.06 11.80
C GLU A 108 -0.63 -12.61 12.11
N ALA A 109 -1.45 -11.96 11.26
CA ALA A 109 -1.98 -10.63 11.53
C ALA A 109 -2.84 -10.61 12.81
N ILE A 110 -3.69 -11.63 12.99
CA ILE A 110 -4.48 -11.80 14.22
C ILE A 110 -3.57 -11.98 15.43
N ASN A 111 -2.54 -12.83 15.34
CA ASN A 111 -1.59 -13.03 16.44
C ASN A 111 -0.86 -11.73 16.79
N CYS A 112 -0.41 -10.97 15.78
CA CYS A 112 0.21 -9.67 15.98
C CYS A 112 -0.73 -8.68 16.69
N MET A 113 -2.02 -8.66 16.32
CA MET A 113 -3.02 -7.82 16.99
C MET A 113 -3.27 -8.24 18.45
N LEU A 114 -3.33 -9.55 18.72
CA LEU A 114 -3.49 -10.08 20.08
C LEU A 114 -2.27 -9.76 20.95
N ASP A 115 -1.07 -9.90 20.41
CA ASP A 115 0.17 -9.57 21.10
C ASP A 115 0.26 -8.07 21.43
N ASP A 116 -0.14 -7.20 20.50
CA ASP A 116 -0.19 -5.75 20.75
C ASP A 116 -1.19 -5.40 21.84
N TYR A 117 -2.38 -5.99 21.79
CA TYR A 117 -3.40 -5.80 22.82
C TYR A 117 -2.88 -6.26 24.18
N HIS A 118 -2.23 -7.43 24.25
CA HIS A 118 -1.67 -7.94 25.49
C HIS A 118 -0.57 -7.04 26.04
N LYS A 119 0.34 -6.55 25.18
CA LYS A 119 1.39 -5.60 25.56
C LYS A 119 0.81 -4.30 26.10
N GLN A 120 -0.23 -3.76 25.48
CA GLN A 120 -0.91 -2.56 25.97
C GLN A 120 -1.52 -2.76 27.35
N GLN A 121 -2.20 -3.90 27.57
CA GLN A 121 -2.77 -4.22 28.88
C GLN A 121 -1.69 -4.39 29.95
N LEU A 122 -0.53 -4.95 29.61
CA LEU A 122 0.61 -5.04 30.51
C LEU A 122 1.17 -3.66 30.86
N LEU A 123 1.29 -2.76 29.90
CA LEU A 123 1.77 -1.39 30.13
C LEU A 123 0.85 -0.63 31.09
N ILE A 124 -0.47 -0.71 30.88
CA ILE A 124 -1.45 -0.07 31.79
C ILE A 124 -1.27 -0.59 33.23
N LYS A 125 -1.16 -1.93 33.39
CA LYS A 125 -0.92 -2.52 34.71
C LYS A 125 0.41 -2.11 35.32
N GLN A 126 1.46 -1.96 34.52
CA GLN A 126 2.76 -1.48 34.99
C GLN A 126 2.66 -0.03 35.49
N ASP A 127 1.95 0.83 34.77
CA ASP A 127 1.71 2.21 35.20
C ASP A 127 0.92 2.27 36.52
N GLU A 128 -0.12 1.45 36.66
CA GLU A 128 -0.87 1.32 37.93
C GLU A 128 0.03 0.84 39.09
N ILE A 129 0.91 -0.13 38.86
CA ILE A 129 1.88 -0.60 39.87
C ILE A 129 2.83 0.53 40.27
N VAL A 130 3.32 1.30 39.31
CA VAL A 130 4.23 2.43 39.56
C VAL A 130 3.52 3.52 40.37
N GLU A 131 2.27 3.85 40.04
CA GLU A 131 1.47 4.82 40.78
C GLU A 131 1.21 4.36 42.22
N ASN A 132 0.76 3.12 42.41
CA ASN A 132 0.55 2.53 43.73
C ASN A 132 1.84 2.50 44.56
N SER A 133 2.98 2.18 43.93
CA SER A 133 4.28 2.19 44.58
C SER A 133 4.70 3.59 45.05
N LYS A 134 4.40 4.64 44.26
CA LYS A 134 4.63 6.05 44.67
C LYS A 134 3.78 6.43 45.87
N VAL A 135 2.50 6.05 45.88
CA VAL A 135 1.59 6.31 47.01
C VAL A 135 2.10 5.61 48.27
N ALA A 136 2.47 4.33 48.17
CA ALA A 136 3.03 3.56 49.27
C ALA A 136 4.32 4.17 49.82
N ALA A 137 5.24 4.58 48.95
CA ALA A 137 6.49 5.25 49.35
C ALA A 137 6.22 6.58 50.09
N ASN A 138 5.26 7.37 49.61
CA ASN A 138 4.87 8.61 50.28
C ASN A 138 4.22 8.37 51.64
N ALA A 139 3.37 7.34 51.76
CA ALA A 139 2.80 6.93 53.03
C ALA A 139 3.88 6.47 54.02
N ALA A 140 4.80 5.62 53.58
CA ALA A 140 5.94 5.16 54.38
C ALA A 140 6.81 6.33 54.86
N LYS A 141 7.12 7.29 53.97
CA LYS A 141 7.87 8.51 54.32
C LYS A 141 7.15 9.34 55.37
N ARG A 142 5.83 9.55 55.23
CA ARG A 142 5.02 10.25 56.23
C ARG A 142 5.05 9.54 57.57
N THR A 143 4.83 8.22 57.59
CA THR A 143 4.88 7.42 58.82
C THR A 143 6.25 7.50 59.50
N ALA A 144 7.34 7.44 58.74
CA ALA A 144 8.70 7.57 59.28
C ALA A 144 8.95 8.96 59.90
N VAL A 145 8.45 10.03 59.29
CA VAL A 145 8.55 11.39 59.85
C VAL A 145 7.72 11.50 61.13
N TYR A 146 6.49 10.99 61.13
CA TYR A 146 5.63 11.01 62.32
C TYR A 146 6.19 10.17 63.47
N SER A 147 6.73 8.97 63.19
CA SER A 147 7.32 8.10 64.21
C SER A 147 8.59 8.69 64.82
N LEU A 148 9.40 9.41 64.03
CA LEU A 148 10.56 10.13 64.54
C LEU A 148 10.13 11.30 65.45
N GLY A 149 9.09 12.04 65.05
CA GLY A 149 8.52 13.13 65.83
C GLY A 149 7.96 12.68 67.17
N THR A 150 7.21 11.57 67.21
CA THR A 150 6.69 11.00 68.46
C THR A 150 7.82 10.50 69.36
N PHE A 151 8.84 9.85 68.80
CA PHE A 151 10.00 9.36 69.56
C PHE A 151 10.82 10.50 70.20
N ILE A 152 11.00 11.62 69.50
CA ILE A 152 11.69 12.80 70.06
C ILE A 152 10.84 13.43 71.18
N ASN A 153 9.52 13.47 71.01
CA ASN A 153 8.62 14.08 71.98
C ASN A 153 8.52 13.26 73.27
N THR A 154 8.47 11.93 73.17
CA THR A 154 8.45 11.03 74.35
C THR A 154 9.76 11.02 75.13
N ARG A 155 10.90 11.42 74.55
CA ARG A 155 12.17 11.60 75.29
C ARG A 155 12.28 12.93 76.05
N LYS A 156 11.41 13.89 75.77
CA LYS A 156 11.43 15.22 76.44
C LYS A 156 10.49 15.29 77.66
N GLN A 157 9.65 14.27 77.87
CA GLN A 157 8.88 14.06 79.09
C GLN A 157 9.69 13.24 80.08
#